data_AF-A0A6J4YDF4-F1
#
_entry.id   AF-A0A6J4YDF4-F1
#
_cell.length_a   1.000
_cell.length_b   1.000
_cell.length_c   1.000
_cell.angle_alpha   90.00
_cell.angle_beta   90.00
_cell.angle_gamma   90.00
#
_symmetry.space_group_name_H-M   'P 1'
#
loop_
_entity.id
_entity.type
_entity.pdbx_description
1 polymer ?
#
loop_
_entity_poly.entity_id
_entity_poly.type
_entity_poly.pdbx_seq_one_letter_code
_entity_poly.pdbx_strand_id
1 'polypeptide(L)'
;MDQKISRIIDNQDGFVLGAAILLSAVLILAGVLSLWTSTTEVQVVRNEGLMAREFYNAEGAAIDALENYNSGPTNWLTDNFMMEEPIEANNTVVSNDSEGQQVATVEARCITLTAIDPDSGPDYELPLQAHIAPPPEGSGYSLKHFEVRRYGITASSADGNSQVQVGAWKAFNKY
;
A
#
# COMPACT_ATOMS: atom_id res chain seq x y z
N MET A 1 61.18 -31.42 0.46
CA MET A 1 60.41 -30.27 -0.06
C MET A 1 60.18 -29.21 1.04
N ASP A 2 60.20 -29.61 2.33
CA ASP A 2 59.99 -28.72 3.49
C ASP A 2 61.11 -27.70 3.81
N GLN A 3 62.39 -28.05 3.62
CA GLN A 3 63.50 -27.15 4.04
C GLN A 3 63.58 -25.82 3.26
N LYS A 4 63.06 -25.77 2.03
CA LYS A 4 63.00 -24.53 1.25
C LYS A 4 61.94 -23.56 1.75
N ILE A 5 60.83 -24.07 2.29
CA ILE A 5 59.70 -23.25 2.75
C ILE A 5 60.05 -22.55 4.06
N SER A 6 60.61 -23.28 5.03
CA SER A 6 61.06 -22.70 6.31
C SER A 6 62.10 -21.59 6.12
N ARG A 7 63.05 -21.77 5.19
CA ARG A 7 64.11 -20.78 4.93
C ARG A 7 63.60 -19.50 4.24
N ILE A 8 62.45 -19.56 3.56
CA ILE A 8 61.80 -18.39 2.94
C ILE A 8 61.00 -17.62 4.00
N ILE A 9 60.36 -18.32 4.93
CA ILE A 9 59.54 -17.72 6.01
C ILE A 9 60.40 -16.92 7.01
N ASP A 10 61.61 -17.40 7.32
CA ASP A 10 62.53 -16.72 8.24
C ASP A 10 63.37 -15.59 7.59
N ASN A 11 63.14 -15.30 6.30
CA ASN A 11 63.82 -14.22 5.57
C ASN A 11 62.90 -12.98 5.49
N GLN A 12 63.49 -11.78 5.40
CA GLN A 12 62.74 -10.52 5.23
C GLN A 12 61.75 -10.58 4.04
N ASP A 13 62.10 -11.32 2.99
CA ASP A 13 61.24 -11.55 1.83
C ASP A 13 59.97 -12.35 2.17
N GLY A 14 60.03 -13.30 3.11
CA GLY A 14 58.88 -14.07 3.59
C GLY A 14 57.94 -13.25 4.46
N PHE A 15 58.48 -12.32 5.25
CA PHE A 15 57.70 -11.34 6.00
C PHE A 15 56.92 -10.41 5.07
N VAL A 16 57.56 -9.89 4.02
CA VAL A 16 56.91 -9.06 3.00
C VAL A 16 55.81 -9.83 2.26
N LEU A 17 56.05 -11.10 1.92
CA LEU A 17 55.05 -11.96 1.29
C LEU A 17 53.84 -12.19 2.22
N GLY A 18 54.08 -12.48 3.49
CA GLY A 18 53.02 -12.65 4.49
C GLY A 18 52.18 -11.38 4.68
N ALA A 19 52.85 -10.23 4.78
CA ALA A 19 52.18 -8.92 4.87
C ALA A 19 51.34 -8.62 3.60
N ALA A 20 51.84 -8.94 2.41
CA ALA A 20 51.13 -8.74 1.15
C ALA A 20 49.87 -9.62 1.04
N ILE A 21 49.94 -10.88 1.49
CA ILE A 21 48.79 -11.79 1.53
C ILE A 21 47.75 -11.27 2.53
N LEU A 22 48.18 -10.81 3.70
CA LEU A 22 47.29 -10.26 4.72
C LEU A 22 46.59 -8.99 4.23
N LEU A 23 47.33 -8.08 3.59
CA LEU A 23 46.80 -6.86 3.00
C LEU A 23 45.80 -7.18 1.88
N SER A 24 46.12 -8.16 1.02
CA SER A 24 45.22 -8.64 -0.03
C SER A 24 43.93 -9.24 0.56
N ALA A 25 44.03 -10.04 1.62
CA ALA A 25 42.87 -10.61 2.29
C ALA A 25 41.93 -9.54 2.87
N VAL A 26 42.50 -8.49 3.49
CA VAL A 26 41.72 -7.35 4.01
C VAL A 26 41.04 -6.58 2.88
N LEU A 27 41.73 -6.34 1.75
CA LEU A 27 41.16 -5.66 0.60
C LEU A 27 40.02 -6.45 -0.05
N ILE A 28 40.16 -7.78 -0.15
CA ILE A 28 39.10 -8.66 -0.65
C ILE A 28 37.88 -8.61 0.28
N LEU A 29 38.08 -8.70 1.59
CA LEU A 29 37.00 -8.59 2.58
C LEU A 29 36.27 -7.24 2.48
N ALA A 30 37.01 -6.14 2.41
CA ALA A 30 36.44 -4.81 2.24
C ALA A 30 35.65 -4.68 0.92
N GLY A 31 36.19 -5.24 -0.18
CA GLY A 31 35.51 -5.26 -1.48
C GLY A 31 34.20 -6.04 -1.46
N VAL A 32 34.19 -7.22 -0.83
CA VAL A 32 32.97 -8.04 -0.70
C VAL A 32 31.90 -7.32 0.13
N LEU A 33 32.30 -6.72 1.26
CA LEU A 33 31.38 -5.95 2.10
C LEU A 33 30.77 -4.77 1.33
N SER A 34 31.60 -4.03 0.57
CA SER A 34 31.14 -2.93 -0.27
C SER A 34 30.15 -3.38 -1.35
N LEU A 35 30.37 -4.54 -1.96
CA LEU A 35 29.45 -5.09 -2.96
C LEU A 35 28.10 -5.49 -2.36
N TRP A 36 28.11 -6.08 -1.17
CA TRP A 36 26.87 -6.41 -0.46
C TRP A 36 26.07 -5.17 -0.12
N THR A 37 26.70 -4.13 0.46
CA THR A 37 26.03 -2.86 0.75
C THR A 37 25.44 -2.24 -0.53
N SER A 38 26.20 -2.20 -1.62
CA SER A 38 25.72 -1.66 -2.90
C SER A 38 24.52 -2.43 -3.46
N THR A 39 24.56 -3.77 -3.37
CA THR A 39 23.48 -4.61 -3.89
C THR A 39 22.21 -4.42 -3.06
N THR A 40 22.35 -4.31 -1.73
CA THR A 40 21.21 -4.06 -0.84
C THR A 40 20.60 -2.68 -1.06
N GLU A 41 21.43 -1.63 -1.27
CA GLU A 41 20.93 -0.29 -1.55
C GLU A 41 20.11 -0.23 -2.84
N VAL A 42 20.59 -0.87 -3.91
CA VAL A 42 19.85 -0.93 -5.19
C VAL A 42 18.51 -1.65 -5.02
N GLN A 43 18.47 -2.74 -4.25
CA GLN A 43 17.22 -3.45 -3.98
C GLN A 43 16.24 -2.59 -3.17
N VAL A 44 16.73 -1.87 -2.16
CA VAL A 44 15.91 -0.96 -1.33
C VAL A 44 15.32 0.16 -2.19
N VAL A 45 16.14 0.86 -2.98
CA VAL A 45 15.66 1.96 -3.83
C VAL A 45 14.61 1.48 -4.84
N ARG A 46 14.81 0.28 -5.41
CA ARG A 46 13.82 -0.28 -6.34
C ARG A 46 12.51 -0.57 -5.62
N ASN A 47 12.56 -1.17 -4.44
CA ASN A 47 11.35 -1.49 -3.67
C ASN A 47 10.62 -0.21 -3.24
N GLU A 48 11.35 0.83 -2.81
CA GLU A 48 10.77 2.12 -2.46
C GLU A 48 10.06 2.76 -3.66
N GLY A 49 10.67 2.72 -4.84
CA GLY A 49 10.04 3.20 -6.07
C GLY A 49 8.78 2.42 -6.47
N LEU A 50 8.78 1.09 -6.28
CA LEU A 50 7.60 0.25 -6.53
C LEU A 50 6.47 0.56 -5.54
N MET A 51 6.78 0.63 -4.24
CA MET A 51 5.81 0.98 -3.19
C MET A 51 5.19 2.36 -3.43
N ALA A 52 5.99 3.37 -3.79
CA ALA A 52 5.48 4.70 -4.09
C ALA A 52 4.52 4.67 -5.28
N ARG A 53 4.85 3.93 -6.36
CA ARG A 53 3.99 3.80 -7.54
C ARG A 53 2.68 3.08 -7.20
N GLU A 54 2.75 1.98 -6.46
CA GLU A 54 1.55 1.26 -6.01
C GLU A 54 0.64 2.13 -5.17
N PHE A 55 1.21 2.92 -4.24
CA PHE A 55 0.47 3.87 -3.43
C PHE A 55 -0.25 4.90 -4.30
N TYR A 56 0.45 5.53 -5.25
CA TYR A 56 -0.17 6.51 -6.15
C TYR A 56 -1.27 5.90 -7.03
N ASN A 57 -1.09 4.65 -7.48
CA ASN A 57 -2.11 3.95 -8.24
C ASN A 57 -3.37 3.69 -7.39
N ALA A 58 -3.19 3.24 -6.14
CA ALA A 58 -4.30 3.02 -5.21
C ALA A 58 -5.00 4.34 -4.83
N GLU A 59 -4.24 5.39 -4.51
CA GLU A 59 -4.79 6.72 -4.22
C GLU A 59 -5.56 7.29 -5.41
N GLY A 60 -4.98 7.23 -6.61
CA GLY A 60 -5.63 7.68 -7.84
C GLY A 60 -6.95 6.95 -8.09
N ALA A 61 -6.98 5.64 -7.86
CA ALA A 61 -8.20 4.84 -7.99
C ALA A 61 -9.26 5.19 -6.93
N ALA A 62 -8.86 5.48 -5.69
CA ALA A 62 -9.77 5.95 -4.65
C ALA A 62 -10.37 7.33 -5.01
N ILE A 63 -9.55 8.24 -5.52
CA ILE A 63 -10.01 9.57 -5.96
C ILE A 63 -10.93 9.45 -7.17
N ASP A 64 -10.60 8.62 -8.15
CA ASP A 64 -11.46 8.35 -9.30
C ASP A 64 -12.82 7.79 -8.86
N ALA A 65 -12.85 6.90 -7.87
CA ALA A 65 -14.11 6.41 -7.30
C ALA A 65 -14.90 7.46 -6.52
N LEU A 66 -14.23 8.42 -5.89
CA LEU A 66 -14.89 9.55 -5.24
C LEU A 66 -15.49 10.54 -6.24
N GLU A 67 -14.79 10.82 -7.34
CA GLU A 67 -15.23 11.77 -8.36
C GLU A 67 -16.35 11.18 -9.23
N ASN A 68 -16.17 9.93 -9.68
CA ASN A 68 -17.05 9.24 -10.62
C ASN A 68 -18.02 8.26 -9.94
N TYR A 69 -18.40 8.53 -8.68
CA TYR A 69 -19.26 7.65 -7.87
C TYR A 69 -20.61 7.28 -8.50
N ASN A 70 -21.12 8.07 -9.46
CA ASN A 70 -22.40 7.91 -10.15
C ASN A 70 -22.29 7.72 -11.68
N SER A 71 -21.07 7.62 -12.23
CA SER A 71 -20.89 7.52 -13.68
C SER A 71 -19.59 6.81 -14.04
N GLY A 72 -19.53 6.18 -15.21
CA GLY A 72 -18.30 5.51 -15.66
C GLY A 72 -18.00 4.19 -14.92
N PRO A 73 -16.72 3.78 -14.88
CA PRO A 73 -16.32 2.46 -14.36
C PRO A 73 -16.49 2.35 -12.84
N THR A 74 -16.37 3.45 -12.11
CA THR A 74 -16.44 3.52 -10.64
C THR A 74 -17.82 3.93 -10.11
N ASN A 75 -18.88 3.52 -10.81
CA ASN A 75 -20.25 3.75 -10.36
C ASN A 75 -20.65 2.76 -9.23
N TRP A 76 -20.48 3.18 -7.98
CA TRP A 76 -20.81 2.37 -6.80
C TRP A 76 -22.09 2.83 -6.09
N LEU A 77 -22.46 4.10 -6.17
CA LEU A 77 -23.64 4.65 -5.47
C LEU A 77 -24.93 4.42 -6.29
N THR A 78 -25.28 3.16 -6.49
CA THR A 78 -26.48 2.74 -7.23
C THR A 78 -27.69 2.57 -6.31
N ASP A 79 -28.90 2.57 -6.88
CA ASP A 79 -30.14 2.33 -6.12
C ASP A 79 -30.11 0.98 -5.39
N ASN A 80 -29.54 -0.07 -5.99
CA ASN A 80 -29.39 -1.37 -5.36
C ASN A 80 -28.51 -1.28 -4.10
N PHE A 81 -27.33 -0.66 -4.22
CA PHE A 81 -26.42 -0.44 -3.10
C PHE A 81 -27.08 0.36 -1.96
N MET A 82 -27.98 1.30 -2.30
CA MET A 82 -28.71 2.12 -1.33
C MET A 82 -29.88 1.41 -0.64
N MET A 83 -30.40 0.32 -1.25
CA MET A 83 -31.51 -0.49 -0.73
C MET A 83 -31.03 -1.71 0.06
N GLU A 84 -29.78 -2.15 -0.16
CA GLU A 84 -29.17 -3.24 0.60
C GLU A 84 -28.93 -2.87 2.07
N GLU A 85 -28.88 -3.87 2.94
CA GLU A 85 -28.55 -3.63 4.33
C GLU A 85 -27.10 -3.13 4.46
N PRO A 86 -26.78 -2.22 5.41
CA PRO A 86 -25.45 -1.64 5.52
C PRO A 86 -24.31 -2.64 5.67
N ILE A 87 -24.59 -3.86 6.12
CA ILE A 87 -23.59 -4.93 6.27
C ILE A 87 -23.35 -5.71 4.97
N GLU A 88 -24.34 -5.75 4.07
CA GLU A 88 -24.29 -6.48 2.80
C GLU A 88 -23.93 -5.54 1.64
N ALA A 89 -24.24 -4.25 1.77
CA ALA A 89 -23.98 -3.22 0.77
C ALA A 89 -22.48 -3.05 0.48
N ASN A 90 -22.04 -3.68 -0.61
CA ASN A 90 -20.68 -3.57 -1.13
C ASN A 90 -20.70 -3.35 -2.64
N ASN A 91 -19.63 -2.76 -3.15
CA ASN A 91 -19.40 -2.66 -4.58
C ASN A 91 -17.91 -2.70 -4.86
N THR A 92 -17.48 -3.59 -5.75
CA THR A 92 -16.06 -3.75 -6.12
C THR A 92 -15.87 -3.43 -7.59
N VAL A 93 -14.94 -2.53 -7.87
CA VAL A 93 -14.58 -2.06 -9.22
C VAL A 93 -13.09 -2.24 -9.44
N VAL A 94 -12.71 -2.58 -10.66
CA VAL A 94 -11.30 -2.59 -11.08
C VAL A 94 -10.98 -1.27 -11.77
N SER A 95 -9.95 -0.58 -11.27
CA SER A 95 -9.38 0.60 -11.92
C SER A 95 -8.28 0.18 -12.89
N ASN A 96 -8.36 0.67 -14.11
CA ASN A 96 -7.42 0.36 -15.19
C ASN A 96 -6.68 1.63 -15.64
N ASP A 97 -5.46 1.47 -16.13
CA ASP A 97 -4.72 2.56 -16.77
C ASP A 97 -5.25 2.86 -18.19
N SER A 98 -4.61 3.83 -18.84
CA SER A 98 -4.92 4.22 -20.23
C SER A 98 -4.71 3.12 -21.26
N GLU A 99 -3.97 2.06 -20.91
CA GLU A 99 -3.70 0.88 -21.75
C GLU A 99 -4.63 -0.29 -21.41
N GLY A 100 -5.53 -0.12 -20.43
CA GLY A 100 -6.48 -1.13 -19.98
C GLY A 100 -5.89 -2.17 -19.03
N GLN A 101 -4.70 -1.94 -18.47
CA GLN A 101 -4.12 -2.80 -17.44
C GLN A 101 -4.67 -2.44 -16.07
N GLN A 102 -4.98 -3.45 -15.26
CA GLN A 102 -5.41 -3.25 -13.89
C GLN A 102 -4.30 -2.62 -13.05
N VAL A 103 -4.61 -1.49 -12.43
CA VAL A 103 -3.68 -0.78 -11.54
C VAL A 103 -4.10 -0.86 -10.08
N ALA A 104 -5.39 -0.96 -9.81
CA ALA A 104 -5.95 -1.10 -8.47
C ALA A 104 -7.35 -1.71 -8.51
N THR A 105 -7.77 -2.26 -7.38
CA THR A 105 -9.15 -2.68 -7.11
C THR A 105 -9.72 -1.76 -6.05
N VAL A 106 -10.86 -1.14 -6.34
CA VAL A 106 -11.57 -0.26 -5.43
C VAL A 106 -12.81 -0.97 -4.90
N GLU A 107 -13.00 -0.90 -3.60
CA GLU A 107 -14.16 -1.45 -2.91
C GLU A 107 -14.84 -0.33 -2.11
N ALA A 108 -16.14 -0.11 -2.37
CA ALA A 108 -16.98 0.81 -1.63
C ALA A 108 -17.91 0.03 -0.70
N ARG A 109 -17.98 0.43 0.58
CA ARG A 109 -18.78 -0.22 1.63
C ARG A 109 -19.43 0.82 2.54
N CYS A 110 -20.52 0.45 3.20
CA CYS A 110 -21.10 1.29 4.25
C CYS A 110 -20.28 1.21 5.55
N ILE A 111 -20.10 2.33 6.26
CA ILE A 111 -19.44 2.34 7.58
C ILE A 111 -20.43 1.94 8.67
N THR A 112 -20.08 1.00 9.54
CA THR A 112 -20.95 0.52 10.63
C THR A 112 -20.52 1.02 12.01
N LEU A 113 -21.48 1.09 12.94
CA LEU A 113 -21.25 1.46 14.36
C LEU A 113 -20.67 0.35 15.20
N THR A 114 -20.80 -0.89 14.72
CA THR A 114 -20.38 -2.09 15.42
C THR A 114 -19.35 -2.77 14.55
N ALA A 115 -18.26 -3.25 15.17
CA ALA A 115 -17.31 -4.11 14.50
C ALA A 115 -18.07 -5.33 13.97
N ILE A 116 -17.97 -5.57 12.67
CA ILE A 116 -18.46 -6.79 12.05
C ILE A 116 -17.40 -7.87 12.35
N ASP A 117 -17.84 -9.08 12.68
CA ASP A 117 -16.97 -10.23 12.93
C ASP A 117 -15.99 -10.38 11.75
N PRO A 118 -14.66 -10.44 11.95
CA PRO A 118 -13.65 -10.39 10.87
C PRO A 118 -13.63 -11.60 9.92
N ASP A 119 -14.65 -12.44 9.92
CA ASP A 119 -14.72 -13.67 9.11
C ASP A 119 -15.09 -13.42 7.63
N SER A 120 -15.12 -12.15 7.19
CA SER A 120 -15.41 -11.77 5.80
C SER A 120 -14.34 -10.82 5.23
N GLY A 121 -13.15 -11.38 4.99
CA GLY A 121 -12.09 -10.76 4.20
C GLY A 121 -11.17 -9.82 4.99
N PRO A 122 -10.00 -9.49 4.41
CA PRO A 122 -9.01 -8.67 5.09
C PRO A 122 -9.59 -7.27 5.33
N ASP A 123 -9.54 -6.85 6.59
CA ASP A 123 -9.50 -5.45 7.03
C ASP A 123 -10.82 -4.66 7.02
N TYR A 124 -11.69 -4.98 7.98
CA TYR A 124 -12.64 -4.02 8.58
C TYR A 124 -11.91 -2.96 9.43
N GLU A 125 -10.91 -2.28 8.87
CA GLU A 125 -10.15 -1.23 9.56
C GLU A 125 -10.77 0.17 9.42
N LEU A 126 -11.93 0.26 8.77
CA LEU A 126 -12.68 1.52 8.67
C LEU A 126 -13.06 2.04 10.07
N PRO A 127 -12.96 3.36 10.31
CA PRO A 127 -13.33 3.93 11.60
C PRO A 127 -14.79 3.61 11.96
N LEU A 128 -15.00 2.99 13.12
CA LEU A 128 -16.35 2.68 13.62
C LEU A 128 -17.15 3.96 13.83
N GLN A 129 -18.15 4.18 12.98
CA GLN A 129 -18.99 5.38 12.99
C GLN A 129 -20.40 5.05 12.52
N ALA A 130 -21.36 5.89 12.92
CA ALA A 130 -22.73 5.80 12.41
C ALA A 130 -22.75 5.92 10.89
N HIS A 131 -23.25 4.87 10.23
CA HIS A 131 -23.56 4.91 8.80
C HIS A 131 -24.42 6.14 8.50
N ILE A 132 -25.49 6.33 9.29
CA ILE A 132 -26.43 7.44 9.18
C ILE A 132 -26.19 8.41 10.33
N ALA A 133 -25.97 9.68 10.00
CA ALA A 133 -25.75 10.75 10.96
C ALA A 133 -26.54 12.01 10.57
N PRO A 134 -26.82 12.91 11.53
CA PRO A 134 -27.29 14.25 11.16
C PRO A 134 -26.23 14.95 10.29
N PRO A 135 -26.64 15.82 9.36
CA PRO A 135 -25.70 16.62 8.58
C PRO A 135 -24.83 17.49 9.51
N PRO A 136 -23.56 17.74 9.14
CA PRO A 136 -22.65 18.56 9.94
C PRO A 136 -23.24 19.93 10.27
N GLU A 137 -22.98 20.43 11.48
CA GLU A 137 -23.39 21.76 11.88
C GLU A 137 -22.79 22.82 10.93
N GLY A 138 -23.61 23.79 10.52
CA GLY A 138 -23.17 24.83 9.57
C GLY A 138 -23.12 24.40 8.10
N SER A 139 -23.46 23.15 7.76
CA SER A 139 -23.48 22.66 6.36
C SER A 139 -24.62 23.23 5.49
N GLY A 140 -25.56 23.96 6.08
CA GLY A 140 -26.73 24.51 5.39
C GLY A 140 -27.85 23.49 5.12
N TYR A 141 -27.64 22.20 5.40
CA TYR A 141 -28.67 21.18 5.28
C TYR A 141 -29.67 21.23 6.45
N SER A 142 -30.96 21.19 6.13
CA SER A 142 -32.03 21.12 7.14
C SER A 142 -32.04 19.74 7.81
N LEU A 143 -31.85 19.70 9.13
CA LEU A 143 -31.94 18.47 9.97
C LEU A 143 -33.24 17.70 9.78
N LYS A 144 -34.34 18.39 9.42
CA LYS A 144 -35.65 17.78 9.18
C LYS A 144 -35.74 17.01 7.86
N HIS A 145 -35.03 17.47 6.82
CA HIS A 145 -35.22 16.99 5.45
C HIS A 145 -34.03 16.18 4.95
N PHE A 146 -32.88 16.26 5.61
CA PHE A 146 -31.65 15.62 5.16
C PHE A 146 -31.01 14.75 6.23
N GLU A 147 -30.37 13.67 5.80
CA GLU A 147 -29.48 12.83 6.57
C GLU A 147 -28.16 12.65 5.82
N VAL A 148 -27.08 12.35 6.54
CA VAL A 148 -25.79 12.02 5.93
C VAL A 148 -25.56 10.53 6.05
N ARG A 149 -25.16 9.91 4.93
CA ARG A 149 -24.69 8.54 4.90
C ARG A 149 -23.19 8.50 4.67
N ARG A 150 -22.49 7.65 5.43
CA ARG A 150 -21.03 7.51 5.44
C ARG A 150 -20.60 6.18 4.82
N TYR A 151 -19.57 6.24 4.00
CA TYR A 151 -19.06 5.13 3.21
C TYR A 151 -17.54 5.05 3.39
N GLY A 152 -17.00 3.84 3.41
CA GLY A 152 -15.58 3.59 3.28
C GLY A 152 -15.27 3.20 1.84
N ILE A 153 -14.24 3.81 1.27
CA ILE A 153 -13.70 3.44 -0.03
C ILE A 153 -12.29 2.94 0.22
N THR A 154 -12.06 1.68 -0.14
CA THR A 154 -10.80 0.99 0.02
C THR A 154 -10.24 0.70 -1.36
N ALA A 155 -9.10 1.29 -1.70
CA ALA A 155 -8.38 1.00 -2.92
C ALA A 155 -7.14 0.16 -2.60
N SER A 156 -7.07 -1.03 -3.17
CA SER A 156 -5.92 -1.94 -3.06
C SER A 156 -5.18 -1.94 -4.39
N SER A 157 -3.86 -1.75 -4.36
CA SER A 157 -2.99 -1.92 -5.52
C SER A 157 -3.16 -3.31 -6.15
N ALA A 158 -2.92 -3.45 -7.46
CA ALA A 158 -3.06 -4.72 -8.18
C ALA A 158 -2.24 -5.87 -7.54
N ASP A 159 -1.06 -5.54 -7.01
CA ASP A 159 -0.17 -6.50 -6.34
C ASP A 159 -0.54 -6.76 -4.87
N GLY A 160 -1.50 -6.00 -4.31
CA GLY A 160 -2.03 -6.17 -2.96
C GLY A 160 -1.12 -5.68 -1.82
N ASN A 161 0.04 -5.11 -2.13
CA ASN A 161 1.02 -4.66 -1.14
C ASN A 161 0.68 -3.31 -0.50
N SER A 162 0.02 -2.44 -1.26
CA SER A 162 -0.40 -1.10 -0.83
C SER A 162 -1.92 -0.99 -0.84
N GLN A 163 -2.49 -0.45 0.25
CA GLN A 163 -3.91 -0.19 0.40
C GLN A 163 -4.13 1.25 0.91
N VAL A 164 -5.11 1.93 0.34
CA VAL A 164 -5.53 3.27 0.74
C VAL A 164 -7.00 3.21 1.12
N GLN A 165 -7.34 3.68 2.32
CA GLN A 165 -8.71 3.74 2.80
C GLN A 165 -9.15 5.19 3.02
N VAL A 166 -10.30 5.56 2.48
CA VAL A 166 -10.86 6.91 2.58
C VAL A 166 -12.30 6.84 3.09
N GLY A 167 -12.61 7.66 4.10
CA GLY A 167 -13.98 7.89 4.55
C GLY A 167 -14.66 8.95 3.69
N ALA A 168 -15.79 8.60 3.07
CA ALA A 168 -16.62 9.48 2.28
C ALA A 168 -17.98 9.67 2.95
N TRP A 169 -18.64 10.80 2.69
CA TRP A 169 -20.02 11.01 3.13
C TRP A 169 -20.81 11.79 2.09
N LYS A 170 -22.11 11.51 2.01
CA LYS A 170 -23.04 12.23 1.14
C LYS A 170 -24.35 12.50 1.86
N ALA A 171 -24.91 13.69 1.62
CA ALA A 171 -26.22 14.06 2.12
C ALA A 171 -27.32 13.50 1.22
N PHE A 172 -28.34 12.92 1.83
CA PHE A 172 -29.53 12.37 1.19
C PHE A 172 -30.78 13.04 1.76
N ASN A 173 -31.82 13.12 0.95
CA ASN A 173 -33.14 13.47 1.45
C ASN A 173 -33.64 12.34 2.35
N LYS A 174 -34.23 12.70 3.49
CA LYS A 174 -35.00 11.77 4.32
C LYS A 174 -36.28 11.42 3.56
N TYR A 175 -36.47 10.13 3.32
CA TYR A 175 -37.73 9.57 2.80
C TYR A 175 -38.73 9.36 3.94
#